data_AF-A0AA37PPE4-F1
#
_entry.id   AF-A0AA37PPE4-F1
#
_cell.length_a   1.000
_cell.length_b   1.000
_cell.length_c   1.000
_cell.angle_alpha   90.00
_cell.angle_beta   90.00
_cell.angle_gamma   90.00
#
_symmetry.space_group_name_H-M   'P 1'
#
loop_
_entity.id
_entity.type
_entity.pdbx_description
1 polymer ?
#
loop_
_entity_poly.entity_id
_entity_poly.type
_entity_poly.pdbx_seq_one_letter_code
_entity_poly.pdbx_strand_id
1 'polypeptide(L)'
;MDIANSVDALSVFVMGIRHLRNGESAQAREAFMRATLADPMMCDAWLGRLAAGEQSVEVAAGAHEARRNFGMATNRSGVSIDQLDPRVTLSVGALAVQVPIRSTAHLGVAYAAALAEATPPQLTLARLATNSMTRQQFSLLLSNA
;
A
#
# COMPACT_ATOMS: atom_id res chain seq x y z
N MET A 1 0.32 23.29 -4.01
CA MET A 1 1.04 22.25 -3.25
C MET A 1 2.46 22.75 -3.12
N ASP A 2 2.83 23.25 -1.94
CA ASP A 2 4.12 23.89 -1.70
C ASP A 2 5.26 22.87 -1.72
N ILE A 3 6.33 23.21 -2.43
CA ILE A 3 7.52 22.37 -2.58
C ILE A 3 8.15 22.07 -1.21
N ALA A 4 8.01 22.98 -0.23
CA ALA A 4 8.50 22.81 1.14
C ALA A 4 7.85 21.61 1.86
N ASN A 5 6.51 21.46 1.81
CA ASN A 5 5.82 20.32 2.42
C ASN A 5 6.23 18.97 1.79
N SER A 6 6.60 18.97 0.50
CA SER A 6 6.99 17.75 -0.22
C SER A 6 8.39 17.23 0.15
N VAL A 7 9.34 18.13 0.47
CA VAL A 7 10.69 17.75 0.91
C VAL A 7 10.63 17.14 2.32
N ASP A 8 9.81 17.72 3.20
CA ASP A 8 9.57 17.17 4.53
C ASP A 8 8.91 15.77 4.45
N ALA A 9 7.89 15.61 3.59
CA ALA A 9 7.23 14.31 3.40
C ALA A 9 8.18 13.20 2.91
N LEU A 10 9.04 13.50 1.93
CA LEU A 10 10.01 12.52 1.41
C LEU A 10 11.05 12.12 2.46
N SER A 11 11.53 13.08 3.26
CA SER A 11 12.48 12.79 4.33
C SER A 11 11.86 11.87 5.41
N VAL A 12 10.61 12.12 5.78
CA VAL A 12 9.85 11.31 6.74
C VAL A 12 9.58 9.92 6.18
N PHE A 13 9.26 9.81 4.89
CA PHE A 13 9.14 8.52 4.20
C PHE A 13 10.44 7.69 4.27
N VAL A 14 11.59 8.32 3.99
CA VAL A 14 12.89 7.64 4.08
C VAL A 14 13.21 7.19 5.51
N MET A 15 12.84 7.98 6.52
CA MET A 15 12.94 7.55 7.92
C MET A 15 12.08 6.30 8.20
N GLY A 16 10.87 6.24 7.64
CA GLY A 16 10.00 5.06 7.72
C GLY A 16 10.66 3.80 7.17
N ILE A 17 11.31 3.89 6.00
CA ILE A 17 12.05 2.76 5.42
C ILE A 17 13.19 2.31 6.34
N ARG A 18 13.92 3.26 6.94
CA ARG A 18 15.00 2.92 7.88
C ARG A 18 14.48 2.15 9.09
N HIS A 19 13.40 2.61 9.70
CA HIS A 19 12.77 1.91 10.82
C HIS A 19 12.27 0.52 10.41
N LEU A 20 11.64 0.40 9.24
CA LEU A 20 11.16 -0.89 8.73
C LEU A 20 12.31 -1.89 8.57
N ARG A 21 13.44 -1.46 8.02
CA ARG A 21 14.65 -2.29 7.86
C ARG A 21 15.30 -2.70 9.19
N ASN A 22 15.10 -1.93 10.24
CA ASN A 22 15.59 -2.24 11.58
C ASN A 22 14.61 -3.14 12.38
N GLY A 23 13.45 -3.51 11.82
CA GLY A 23 12.41 -4.23 12.53
C GLY A 23 11.60 -3.37 13.51
N GLU A 24 11.71 -2.04 13.40
CA GLU A 24 11.05 -1.07 14.27
C GLU A 24 9.65 -0.73 13.73
N SER A 25 8.77 -1.73 13.63
CA SER A 25 7.51 -1.62 12.90
C SER A 25 6.58 -0.50 13.41
N ALA A 26 6.58 -0.19 14.71
CA ALA A 26 5.77 0.89 15.26
C ALA A 26 6.26 2.27 14.82
N GLN A 27 7.58 2.48 14.82
CA GLN A 27 8.22 3.71 14.38
C GLN A 27 8.11 3.87 12.86
N ALA A 28 8.24 2.77 12.13
CA ALA A 28 8.01 2.74 10.69
C ALA A 28 6.59 3.19 10.36
N ARG A 29 5.60 2.63 11.06
CA ARG A 29 4.18 2.98 10.93
C ARG A 29 3.93 4.46 11.14
N GLU A 30 4.44 5.01 12.25
CA GLU A 30 4.28 6.44 12.58
C GLU A 30 4.90 7.34 11.50
N ALA A 31 6.11 7.01 11.04
CA ALA A 31 6.75 7.76 9.97
C ALA A 31 5.94 7.72 8.67
N PHE A 32 5.48 6.54 8.26
CA PHE A 32 4.67 6.43 7.04
C PHE A 32 3.31 7.14 7.18
N MET A 33 2.66 7.08 8.34
CA MET A 33 1.44 7.85 8.61
C MET A 33 1.70 9.35 8.44
N ARG A 34 2.76 9.88 9.06
CA ARG A 34 3.14 11.30 8.92
C ARG A 34 3.44 11.68 7.46
N ALA A 35 4.11 10.81 6.70
CA ALA A 35 4.34 11.02 5.28
C ALA A 35 3.02 11.07 4.49
N THR A 36 2.06 10.18 4.78
CA THR A 36 0.72 10.20 4.14
C THR A 36 -0.14 11.40 4.54
N LEU A 37 0.05 11.93 5.75
CA LEU A 37 -0.62 13.17 6.17
C LEU A 37 -0.05 14.40 5.46
N ALA A 38 1.27 14.43 5.24
CA ALA A 38 1.95 15.52 4.54
C ALA A 38 1.72 15.48 3.00
N ASP A 39 1.70 14.28 2.42
CA ASP A 39 1.39 14.03 1.01
C ASP A 39 0.47 12.80 0.86
N PRO A 40 -0.86 13.00 0.84
CA PRO A 40 -1.83 11.92 0.66
C PRO A 40 -1.67 11.16 -0.67
N MET A 41 -1.02 11.77 -1.67
CA MET A 41 -0.80 11.15 -2.98
C MET A 41 0.53 10.37 -3.06
N MET A 42 1.27 10.27 -1.95
CA MET A 42 2.50 9.46 -1.85
C MET A 42 2.17 7.97 -1.71
N CYS A 43 1.95 7.30 -2.84
CA CYS A 43 1.61 5.87 -2.90
C CYS A 43 2.54 4.99 -2.05
N ASP A 44 3.85 5.24 -2.11
CA ASP A 44 4.84 4.39 -1.44
C ASP A 44 4.79 4.52 0.08
N ALA A 45 4.32 5.65 0.62
CA ALA A 45 4.10 5.80 2.06
C ALA A 45 2.91 4.95 2.53
N TRP A 46 1.83 4.88 1.74
CA TRP A 46 0.73 3.95 2.01
C TRP A 46 1.18 2.48 1.94
N LEU A 47 2.03 2.15 0.98
CA LEU A 47 2.67 0.83 0.92
C LEU A 47 3.53 0.55 2.16
N GLY A 48 4.24 1.56 2.66
CA GLY A 48 4.99 1.49 3.91
C GLY A 48 4.08 1.20 5.12
N ARG A 49 2.91 1.82 5.21
CA ARG A 49 1.91 1.51 6.26
C ARG A 49 1.45 0.04 6.18
N LEU A 50 1.18 -0.47 4.98
CA LEU A 50 0.86 -1.90 4.76
C LEU A 50 2.02 -2.81 5.19
N ALA A 51 3.25 -2.49 4.79
CA ALA A 51 4.45 -3.24 5.17
C ALA A 51 4.72 -3.22 6.68
N ALA A 52 4.37 -2.12 7.36
CA ALA A 52 4.40 -2.01 8.80
C ALA A 52 3.21 -2.71 9.50
N GLY A 53 2.34 -3.41 8.75
CA GLY A 53 1.25 -4.24 9.27
C GLY A 53 -0.08 -3.52 9.46
N GLU A 54 -0.28 -2.30 8.92
CA GLU A 54 -1.59 -1.66 8.94
C GLU A 54 -2.45 -2.14 7.78
N GLN A 55 -3.40 -3.04 8.02
CA GLN A 55 -4.29 -3.60 6.98
C GLN A 55 -5.72 -3.03 7.02
N SER A 56 -5.89 -1.77 7.41
CA SER A 56 -7.21 -1.14 7.49
C SER A 56 -7.75 -0.77 6.09
N VAL A 57 -9.08 -0.61 6.00
CA VAL A 57 -9.75 -0.11 4.77
C VAL A 57 -9.21 1.27 4.38
N GLU A 58 -8.95 2.15 5.35
CA GLU A 58 -8.37 3.49 5.13
C GLU A 58 -7.02 3.39 4.41
N VAL A 59 -6.10 2.57 4.92
CA VAL A 59 -4.77 2.42 4.34
C VAL A 59 -4.83 1.83 2.95
N ALA A 60 -5.65 0.79 2.76
CA ALA A 60 -5.83 0.17 1.45
C ALA A 60 -6.50 1.11 0.43
N ALA A 61 -7.46 1.93 0.88
CA ALA A 61 -8.12 2.95 0.05
C ALA A 61 -7.14 4.06 -0.35
N GLY A 62 -6.36 4.59 0.59
CA GLY A 62 -5.34 5.62 0.33
C GLY A 62 -4.28 5.13 -0.65
N ALA A 63 -3.80 3.89 -0.48
CA ALA A 63 -2.88 3.26 -1.44
C ALA A 63 -3.51 3.13 -2.83
N HIS A 64 -4.77 2.68 -2.90
CA HIS A 64 -5.48 2.54 -4.16
C HIS A 64 -5.73 3.88 -4.85
N GLU A 65 -6.08 4.93 -4.11
CA GLU A 65 -6.28 6.29 -4.65
C GLU A 65 -4.97 6.87 -5.21
N ALA A 66 -3.89 6.74 -4.45
CA ALA A 66 -2.56 7.21 -4.82
C ALA A 66 -1.86 6.37 -5.90
N ARG A 67 -2.44 5.25 -6.35
CA ARG A 67 -1.80 4.22 -7.22
C ARG A 67 -1.13 4.74 -8.49
N ARG A 68 -1.53 5.91 -9.01
CA ARG A 68 -0.87 6.53 -10.19
C ARG A 68 0.57 6.97 -9.91
N ASN A 69 0.91 7.15 -8.63
CA ASN A 69 2.24 7.55 -8.16
C ASN A 69 3.04 6.36 -7.61
N PHE A 70 2.65 5.12 -7.92
CA PHE A 70 3.35 3.92 -7.49
C PHE A 70 4.84 3.97 -7.86
N GLY A 71 5.71 3.76 -6.87
CA GLY A 71 7.17 3.77 -7.01
C GLY A 71 7.81 5.15 -7.13
N MET A 72 7.03 6.23 -7.19
CA MET A 72 7.57 7.59 -7.43
C MET A 72 8.44 8.10 -6.28
N ALA A 73 8.06 7.85 -5.03
CA ALA A 73 8.81 8.32 -3.86
C ALA A 73 10.07 7.48 -3.66
N THR A 74 9.99 6.16 -3.83
CA THR A 74 11.17 5.27 -3.82
C THR A 74 12.18 5.65 -4.90
N ASN A 75 11.70 5.92 -6.12
CA ASN A 75 12.56 6.38 -7.21
C ASN A 75 13.23 7.73 -6.89
N ARG A 76 12.49 8.68 -6.31
CA ARG A 76 13.01 10.00 -5.92
C ARG A 76 14.02 9.93 -4.77
N SER A 77 13.85 9.01 -3.83
CA SER A 77 14.76 8.85 -2.69
C SER A 77 16.00 8.00 -3.00
N GLY A 78 16.06 7.37 -4.18
CA GLY A 78 17.13 6.41 -4.52
C GLY A 78 17.06 5.11 -3.72
N VAL A 79 15.90 4.79 -3.14
CA VAL A 79 15.66 3.57 -2.37
C VAL A 79 14.86 2.58 -3.22
N SER A 80 15.25 1.30 -3.29
CA SER A 80 14.46 0.31 -4.04
C SER A 80 13.12 0.01 -3.34
N ILE A 81 12.05 -0.13 -4.12
CA ILE A 81 10.73 -0.61 -3.67
C ILE A 81 10.82 -1.96 -2.97
N ASP A 82 11.81 -2.79 -3.33
CA ASP A 82 12.04 -4.10 -2.69
C ASP A 82 12.37 -3.98 -1.20
N GLN A 83 12.83 -2.81 -0.74
CA GLN A 83 13.09 -2.55 0.67
C GLN A 83 11.82 -2.37 1.49
N LEU A 84 10.67 -2.14 0.85
CA LEU A 84 9.38 -2.06 1.54
C LEU A 84 8.72 -3.43 1.69
N ASP A 85 8.95 -4.38 0.77
CA ASP A 85 8.24 -5.67 0.66
C ASP A 85 6.76 -5.64 1.13
N PRO A 86 5.93 -4.71 0.62
CA PRO A 86 4.57 -4.56 1.09
C PRO A 86 3.75 -5.81 0.74
N ARG A 87 3.05 -6.35 1.73
CA ARG A 87 2.21 -7.54 1.58
C ARG A 87 0.79 -7.26 2.03
N VAL A 88 -0.16 -7.83 1.30
CA VAL A 88 -1.55 -7.90 1.73
C VAL A 88 -1.90 -9.32 2.15
N THR A 89 -2.66 -9.45 3.22
CA THR A 89 -3.26 -10.72 3.63
C THR A 89 -4.61 -10.86 2.94
N LEU A 90 -4.81 -11.95 2.22
CA LEU A 90 -6.09 -12.30 1.63
C LEU A 90 -6.69 -13.50 2.37
N SER A 91 -7.88 -13.33 2.93
CA SER A 91 -8.64 -14.43 3.52
C SER A 91 -9.42 -15.19 2.44
N VAL A 92 -9.05 -16.45 2.21
CA VAL A 92 -9.72 -17.35 1.25
C VAL A 92 -10.26 -18.56 2.02
N GLY A 93 -11.52 -18.47 2.46
CA GLY A 93 -12.11 -19.46 3.35
C GLY A 93 -11.36 -19.49 4.70
N ALA A 94 -10.71 -20.60 5.01
CA ALA A 94 -9.91 -20.75 6.23
C ALA A 94 -8.41 -20.40 6.04
N LEU A 95 -7.99 -20.05 4.82
CA LEU A 95 -6.60 -19.75 4.51
C LEU A 95 -6.33 -18.24 4.60
N ALA A 96 -5.20 -17.87 5.20
CA ALA A 96 -4.63 -16.53 5.13
C ALA A 96 -3.42 -16.55 4.18
N VAL A 97 -3.56 -15.92 3.01
CA VAL A 97 -2.52 -15.89 1.98
C VAL A 97 -1.86 -14.52 1.97
N GLN A 98 -0.54 -14.47 2.14
CA GLN A 98 0.22 -13.23 2.00
C GLN A 98 0.68 -13.05 0.55
N VAL A 99 0.21 -11.98 -0.08
CA VAL A 99 0.55 -11.66 -1.49
C VAL A 99 1.42 -10.40 -1.53
N PRO A 100 2.59 -10.42 -2.19
CA PRO A 100 3.41 -9.23 -2.36
C PRO A 100 2.74 -8.21 -3.29
N ILE A 101 2.83 -6.92 -2.97
CA ILE A 101 2.29 -5.83 -3.78
C ILE A 101 3.40 -5.32 -4.71
N ARG A 102 3.35 -5.74 -5.98
CA ARG A 102 4.35 -5.36 -7.01
C ARG A 102 3.79 -4.49 -8.14
N SER A 103 2.51 -4.14 -8.08
CA SER A 103 1.86 -3.37 -9.14
C SER A 103 0.57 -2.71 -8.64
N THR A 104 0.07 -1.77 -9.42
CA THR A 104 -1.22 -1.10 -9.17
C THR A 104 -2.41 -2.05 -9.19
N ALA A 105 -2.30 -3.19 -9.89
CA ALA A 105 -3.29 -4.26 -9.85
C ALA A 105 -3.36 -4.90 -8.46
N HIS A 106 -2.21 -5.19 -7.83
CA HIS A 106 -2.20 -5.72 -6.46
C HIS A 106 -2.87 -4.76 -5.47
N LEU A 107 -2.73 -3.45 -5.67
CA LEU A 107 -3.42 -2.43 -4.87
C LEU A 107 -4.95 -2.48 -5.01
N GLY A 108 -5.47 -2.76 -6.21
CA GLY A 108 -6.90 -2.99 -6.43
C GLY A 108 -7.42 -4.21 -5.65
N VAL A 109 -6.66 -5.31 -5.68
CA VAL A 109 -6.98 -6.52 -4.89
C VAL A 109 -6.91 -6.23 -3.39
N ALA A 110 -5.86 -5.55 -2.92
CA ALA A 110 -5.70 -5.24 -1.52
C ALA A 110 -6.86 -4.39 -0.99
N TYR A 111 -7.29 -3.39 -1.76
CA TYR A 111 -8.45 -2.58 -1.41
C TYR A 111 -9.76 -3.38 -1.42
N ALA A 112 -9.98 -4.21 -2.45
CA ALA A 112 -11.15 -5.08 -2.49
C ALA A 112 -11.20 -6.06 -1.30
N ALA A 113 -10.05 -6.63 -0.90
CA ALA A 113 -9.95 -7.51 0.24
C ALA A 113 -10.27 -6.79 1.56
N ALA A 114 -9.68 -5.63 1.79
CA ALA A 114 -9.97 -4.83 2.98
C ALA A 114 -11.47 -4.46 3.07
N LEU A 115 -12.11 -4.12 1.95
CA LEU A 115 -13.56 -3.86 1.89
C LEU A 115 -14.40 -5.11 2.20
N ALA A 116 -13.97 -6.28 1.73
CA ALA A 116 -14.67 -7.53 1.98
C ALA A 116 -14.53 -8.00 3.44
N GLU A 117 -13.39 -7.73 4.07
CA GLU A 117 -13.10 -8.08 5.47
C GLU A 117 -13.57 -7.00 6.48
N ALA A 118 -14.01 -5.84 6.00
CA ALA A 118 -14.57 -4.77 6.84
C ALA A 118 -15.78 -5.26 7.66
N THR A 119 -16.07 -4.57 8.76
CA THR A 119 -17.26 -4.83 9.60
C THR A 119 -18.15 -3.58 9.65
N PRO A 120 -19.37 -3.59 9.04
CA PRO A 120 -19.92 -4.67 8.21
C PRO A 120 -19.21 -4.81 6.85
N PRO A 121 -19.23 -6.00 6.20
CA PRO A 121 -18.62 -6.21 4.90
C PRO A 121 -19.20 -5.32 3.79
N GLN A 122 -18.33 -4.77 2.93
CA GLN A 122 -18.70 -3.84 1.86
C GLN A 122 -18.57 -4.49 0.46
N LEU A 123 -19.27 -5.61 0.26
CA LEU A 123 -19.10 -6.49 -0.91
C LEU A 123 -19.36 -5.81 -2.27
N THR A 124 -20.29 -4.86 -2.33
CA THR A 124 -20.56 -4.10 -3.56
C THR A 124 -19.36 -3.26 -3.97
N LEU A 125 -18.76 -2.55 -3.02
CA LEU A 125 -17.57 -1.74 -3.28
C LEU A 125 -16.36 -2.61 -3.60
N ALA A 126 -16.21 -3.75 -2.91
CA ALA A 126 -15.13 -4.70 -3.18
C ALA A 126 -15.15 -5.20 -4.64
N ARG A 127 -16.34 -5.50 -5.18
CA ARG A 127 -16.52 -5.91 -6.59
C ARG A 127 -16.18 -4.78 -7.58
N LEU A 128 -16.53 -3.54 -7.26
CA LEU A 128 -16.21 -2.40 -8.12
C LEU A 128 -14.69 -2.14 -8.15
N ALA A 129 -14.01 -2.28 -7.00
CA ALA A 129 -12.55 -2.16 -6.92
C ALA A 129 -11.85 -3.21 -7.79
N THR A 130 -12.35 -4.46 -7.81
CA THR A 130 -11.80 -5.53 -8.67
C THR A 130 -12.17 -5.38 -10.15
N ASN A 131 -13.36 -4.89 -10.50
CA ASN A 131 -13.75 -4.71 -11.91
C ASN A 131 -12.95 -3.63 -12.65
N SER A 132 -12.27 -2.73 -11.93
CA SER A 132 -11.27 -1.83 -12.50
C SER A 132 -10.02 -2.55 -13.03
N MET A 133 -9.88 -3.84 -12.70
CA MET A 133 -8.81 -4.72 -13.13
C MET A 133 -9.32 -5.57 -14.29
N THR A 134 -8.73 -5.41 -15.47
CA THR A 134 -9.10 -6.23 -16.62
C THR A 134 -8.77 -7.71 -16.34
N ARG A 135 -9.48 -8.64 -16.98
CA ARG A 135 -9.26 -10.11 -16.82
C ARG A 135 -7.79 -10.51 -17.04
N GLN A 136 -7.09 -9.79 -17.92
CA GLN A 136 -5.67 -9.96 -18.21
C GLN A 136 -4.78 -9.54 -17.03
N GLN A 137 -5.11 -8.45 -16.33
CA GLN A 137 -4.39 -7.99 -15.14
C GLN A 137 -4.56 -8.95 -13.96
N PHE A 138 -5.76 -9.52 -13.79
CA PHE A 138 -6.00 -10.52 -12.75
C PHE A 138 -5.17 -11.80 -12.98
N SER A 139 -5.05 -12.26 -14.24
CA SER A 139 -4.21 -13.41 -14.58
C SER A 139 -2.74 -13.18 -14.23
N LEU A 140 -2.21 -11.97 -14.47
CA LEU A 140 -0.80 -11.65 -14.19
C LEU A 140 -0.49 -11.64 -12.68
N LEU A 141 -1.45 -11.30 -11.83
CA LEU A 141 -1.29 -11.38 -10.38
C LEU A 141 -1.09 -12.82 -9.92
N LEU A 142 -1.85 -13.75 -10.50
CA LEU A 142 -1.79 -15.17 -10.16
C LEU A 142 -0.56 -15.87 -10.74
N SER A 143 0.09 -15.30 -11.77
CA SER A 143 1.29 -15.87 -12.38
C SER A 143 2.61 -15.43 -11.72
N ASN A 144 2.59 -14.39 -10.87
CA ASN A 144 3.77 -13.81 -10.22
C ASN A 144 3.78 -13.94 -8.67
N ALA A 145 2.83 -14.70 -8.12
CA ALA A 145 2.77 -15.12 -6.72
C ALA A 145 3.46 -16.48 -6.56
#